data_AF-A0A086MQ72-F1
#
_entry.id   AF-A0A086MQ72-F1
#
_cell.length_a   1.000
_cell.length_b   1.000
_cell.length_c   1.000
_cell.angle_alpha   90.00
_cell.angle_beta   90.00
_cell.angle_gamma   90.00
#
_symmetry.space_group_name_H-M   'P 1'
#
loop_
_entity.id
_entity.type
_entity.pdbx_description
1 polymer ?
#
loop_
_entity_poly.entity_id
_entity_poly.type
_entity_poly.pdbx_seq_one_letter_code
_entity_poly.pdbx_strand_id
1 'polypeptide(L)'
;MASLPTVPSLASVSPEYAALLQKQTEINTELAKITQDINDTMVGLSRAASEEAFMQKARVDAILDADPGELSKVTEQKQVLGRRLSDLQQRAADLKAANAEVERRVITARNRASVLVCAQIEDQYREMVVTICDRLRNLHEASLAYQKFTDALTGEDIAWTRLGVMFPTLLGDPRDSQGRVSGYFREAAKLGFITTNDIPETLR
;
A
#
# COMPACT_ATOMS: atom_id res chain seq x y z
N MET A 1 -0.75 -31.04 5.13
CA MET A 1 -0.29 -29.72 4.66
C MET A 1 0.15 -28.93 5.88
N ALA A 2 1.28 -28.24 5.84
CA ALA A 2 1.65 -27.33 6.93
C ALA A 2 0.66 -26.16 6.94
N SER A 3 0.23 -25.73 8.13
CA SER A 3 -0.55 -24.49 8.24
C SER A 3 0.33 -23.31 7.88
N LEU A 4 -0.22 -22.34 7.14
CA LEU A 4 0.49 -21.08 6.91
C LEU A 4 0.69 -20.36 8.26
N PRO A 5 1.85 -19.72 8.49
CA PRO A 5 2.06 -18.90 9.68
C PRO A 5 1.11 -17.70 9.70
N THR A 6 0.67 -17.32 10.89
CA THR A 6 -0.16 -16.13 11.06
C THR A 6 0.71 -14.88 11.04
N VAL A 7 0.65 -14.11 9.95
CA VAL A 7 1.35 -12.83 9.83
C VAL A 7 0.61 -11.76 10.64
N PRO A 8 1.24 -11.14 11.65
CA PRO A 8 0.60 -10.09 12.45
C PRO A 8 0.44 -8.80 11.65
N SER A 9 -0.59 -8.01 11.98
CA SER A 9 -0.82 -6.71 11.34
C SER A 9 0.17 -5.66 11.84
N LEU A 10 0.51 -4.68 11.01
CA LEU A 10 1.38 -3.56 11.40
C LEU A 10 0.82 -2.78 12.60
N ALA A 11 -0.50 -2.64 12.68
CA ALA A 11 -1.18 -1.93 13.78
C ALA A 11 -1.14 -2.71 15.11
N SER A 12 -1.13 -4.05 15.07
CA SER A 12 -0.96 -4.87 16.28
C SER A 12 0.46 -4.91 16.82
N VAL A 13 1.47 -4.58 15.99
CA VAL A 13 2.90 -4.60 16.38
C VAL A 13 3.46 -3.20 16.66
N SER A 14 2.84 -2.15 16.10
CA SER A 14 3.25 -0.75 16.33
C SER A 14 2.06 0.13 16.78
N PRO A 15 1.98 0.47 18.08
CA PRO A 15 1.01 1.45 18.58
C PRO A 15 1.18 2.84 17.96
N GLU A 16 2.41 3.26 17.61
CA GLU A 16 2.68 4.52 16.89
C GLU A 16 1.96 4.54 15.54
N TYR A 17 2.08 3.45 14.77
CA TYR A 17 1.43 3.32 13.47
C TYR A 17 -0.10 3.30 13.59
N ALA A 18 -0.64 2.55 14.57
CA ALA A 18 -2.08 2.50 14.83
C ALA A 18 -2.65 3.89 15.22
N ALA A 19 -1.96 4.63 16.09
CA ALA A 19 -2.36 5.97 16.51
C ALA A 19 -2.32 6.99 15.36
N LEU A 20 -1.34 6.88 14.46
CA LEU A 20 -1.27 7.74 13.27
C LEU A 20 -2.40 7.45 12.27
N LEU A 21 -2.76 6.18 12.06
CA LEU A 21 -3.94 5.83 11.25
C LEU A 21 -5.23 6.37 11.86
N GLN A 22 -5.41 6.23 13.19
CA GLN A 22 -6.55 6.83 13.88
C GLN A 22 -6.57 8.35 13.67
N LYS A 23 -5.44 9.04 13.86
CA LYS A 23 -5.34 10.49 13.65
C LYS A 23 -5.69 10.91 12.22
N GLN A 24 -5.30 10.12 11.22
CA GLN A 24 -5.69 10.34 9.83
C GLN A 24 -7.21 10.23 9.64
N THR A 25 -7.87 9.22 10.23
CA THR A 25 -9.33 9.08 10.17
C THR A 25 -10.08 10.20 10.89
N GLU A 26 -9.55 10.70 12.01
CA GLU A 26 -10.08 11.88 12.71
C GLU A 26 -10.03 13.13 11.83
N ILE A 27 -8.85 13.43 11.24
CA ILE A 27 -8.66 14.61 10.38
C ILE A 27 -9.57 14.54 9.14
N ASN A 28 -9.68 13.37 8.49
CA ASN A 28 -10.56 13.20 7.32
C ASN A 28 -12.05 13.36 7.70
N THR A 29 -12.45 12.90 8.88
CA THR A 29 -13.82 13.09 9.39
C THR A 29 -14.09 14.58 9.68
N GLU A 30 -13.11 15.31 10.20
CA GLU A 30 -13.24 16.76 10.45
C GLU A 30 -13.26 17.57 9.15
N LEU A 31 -12.40 17.22 8.17
CA LEU A 31 -12.40 17.82 6.83
C LEU A 31 -13.73 17.63 6.09
N ALA A 32 -14.35 16.46 6.21
CA ALA A 32 -15.67 16.20 5.62
C ALA A 32 -16.74 17.13 6.20
N LYS A 33 -16.78 17.29 7.53
CA LYS A 33 -17.70 18.20 8.23
C LYS A 33 -17.48 19.66 7.82
N ILE A 34 -16.24 20.13 7.83
CA ILE A 34 -15.92 21.52 7.44
C ILE A 34 -16.24 21.77 5.97
N THR A 35 -16.04 20.80 5.09
CA THR A 35 -16.43 20.93 3.67
C THR A 35 -17.94 21.07 3.51
N GLN A 36 -18.74 20.37 4.33
CA GLN A 36 -20.19 20.56 4.40
C GLN A 36 -20.55 21.96 4.94
N ASP A 37 -19.98 22.37 6.09
CA ASP A 37 -20.20 23.71 6.67
C ASP A 37 -19.85 24.85 5.69
N ILE A 38 -18.80 24.69 4.89
CA ILE A 38 -18.39 25.62 3.83
C ILE A 38 -19.47 25.72 2.76
N ASN A 39 -20.01 24.59 2.29
CA ASN A 39 -21.07 24.57 1.29
C ASN A 39 -22.36 25.20 1.82
N ASP A 40 -22.77 24.87 3.04
CA ASP A 40 -23.95 25.43 3.69
C ASP A 40 -23.81 26.95 3.91
N THR A 41 -22.61 27.42 4.28
CA THR A 41 -22.30 28.85 4.41
C THR A 41 -22.32 29.57 3.06
N MET A 42 -21.82 28.94 1.99
CA MET A 42 -21.92 29.49 0.62
C MET A 42 -23.36 29.60 0.12
N VAL A 43 -24.21 28.60 0.40
CA VAL A 43 -25.65 28.67 0.10
C VAL A 43 -26.32 29.81 0.89
N GLY A 44 -25.96 29.97 2.17
CA GLY A 44 -26.43 31.08 3.01
C GLY A 44 -26.03 32.47 2.46
N LEU A 45 -24.78 32.63 2.02
CA LEU A 45 -24.30 33.87 1.39
C LEU A 45 -25.04 34.19 0.08
N SER A 46 -25.29 33.18 -0.75
CA SER A 46 -26.04 33.35 -2.01
C SER A 46 -27.48 33.81 -1.78
N ARG A 47 -28.15 33.25 -0.75
CA ARG A 47 -29.48 33.70 -0.31
C ARG A 47 -29.45 35.13 0.21
N ALA A 48 -28.55 35.46 1.13
CA ALA A 48 -28.42 36.81 1.68
C ALA A 48 -28.12 37.86 0.60
N ALA A 49 -27.30 37.54 -0.40
CA ALA A 49 -27.03 38.43 -1.54
C ALA A 49 -28.25 38.61 -2.46
N SER A 50 -29.08 37.57 -2.62
CA SER A 50 -30.32 37.63 -3.39
C SER A 50 -31.39 38.49 -2.67
N GLU A 51 -31.50 38.33 -1.36
CA GLU A 51 -32.34 39.15 -0.48
C GLU A 51 -31.88 40.61 -0.48
N GLU A 52 -30.57 40.88 -0.37
CA GLU A 52 -29.99 42.22 -0.47
C GLU A 52 -30.34 42.90 -1.80
N ALA A 53 -30.22 42.18 -2.93
CA ALA A 53 -30.56 42.69 -4.24
C ALA A 53 -32.08 42.95 -4.40
N PHE A 54 -32.92 42.07 -3.85
CA PHE A 54 -34.38 42.26 -3.84
C PHE A 54 -34.78 43.47 -3.00
N MET A 55 -34.24 43.60 -1.77
CA MET A 55 -34.50 44.72 -0.87
C MET A 55 -33.92 46.03 -1.41
N GLN A 56 -32.76 46.00 -2.08
CA GLN A 56 -32.21 47.17 -2.76
C GLN A 56 -33.12 47.61 -3.92
N LYS A 57 -33.66 46.67 -4.71
CA LYS A 57 -34.64 46.98 -5.76
C LYS A 57 -35.93 47.53 -5.17
N ALA A 58 -36.50 46.89 -4.16
CA ALA A 58 -37.69 47.35 -3.45
C ALA A 58 -37.50 48.75 -2.84
N ARG A 59 -36.29 49.09 -2.34
CA ARG A 59 -35.94 50.46 -1.94
C ARG A 59 -35.73 51.42 -3.09
N VAL A 60 -35.29 51.00 -4.28
CA VAL A 60 -35.26 51.90 -5.45
C VAL A 60 -36.69 52.22 -5.89
N ASP A 61 -37.56 51.21 -5.91
CA ASP A 61 -38.98 51.36 -6.16
C ASP A 61 -39.69 52.20 -5.06
N ALA A 62 -39.23 52.10 -3.81
CA ALA A 62 -39.76 52.84 -2.66
C ALA A 62 -39.01 54.15 -2.32
N ILE A 63 -37.88 54.48 -2.94
CA ILE A 63 -37.28 55.83 -2.87
C ILE A 63 -38.17 56.86 -3.58
N LEU A 64 -39.13 56.37 -4.38
CA LEU A 64 -40.27 57.14 -4.85
C LEU A 64 -41.27 57.52 -3.73
N ASP A 65 -41.23 56.93 -2.52
CA ASP A 65 -42.05 57.30 -1.32
C ASP A 65 -41.57 56.70 0.08
N ALA A 66 -40.26 56.73 0.41
CA ALA A 66 -39.58 56.20 1.64
C ALA A 66 -39.61 54.65 1.89
N ASP A 67 -38.80 53.97 2.75
CA ASP A 67 -37.91 54.26 3.91
C ASP A 67 -36.64 53.34 3.91
N PRO A 68 -35.53 53.61 4.66
CA PRO A 68 -34.28 52.85 4.50
C PRO A 68 -33.90 51.78 5.56
N GLY A 69 -34.68 51.52 6.62
CA GLY A 69 -34.19 50.82 7.84
C GLY A 69 -33.72 49.35 7.71
N GLU A 70 -34.25 48.55 6.79
CA GLU A 70 -34.04 47.09 6.82
C GLU A 70 -32.73 46.60 6.19
N LEU A 71 -32.10 47.39 5.32
CA LEU A 71 -30.93 46.93 4.55
C LEU A 71 -29.68 46.70 5.43
N SER A 72 -29.54 47.41 6.56
CA SER A 72 -28.38 47.26 7.46
C SER A 72 -28.25 45.83 7.99
N LYS A 73 -29.37 45.21 8.36
CA LYS A 73 -29.41 43.85 8.94
C LYS A 73 -28.92 42.80 7.93
N VAL A 74 -29.31 42.93 6.66
CA VAL A 74 -28.88 42.02 5.59
C VAL A 74 -27.37 42.18 5.32
N THR A 75 -26.87 43.41 5.30
CA THR A 75 -25.43 43.69 5.17
C THR A 75 -24.61 43.13 6.34
N GLU A 76 -25.08 43.27 7.58
CA GLU A 76 -24.45 42.68 8.77
C GLU A 76 -24.40 41.15 8.71
N GLN A 77 -25.53 40.50 8.38
CA GLN A 77 -25.61 39.04 8.24
C GLN A 77 -24.64 38.50 7.17
N LYS A 78 -24.53 39.19 6.03
CA LYS A 78 -23.59 38.87 4.95
C LYS A 78 -22.12 38.98 5.42
N GLN A 79 -21.78 39.98 6.22
CA GLN A 79 -20.43 40.11 6.80
C GLN A 79 -20.11 38.99 7.80
N VAL A 80 -21.07 38.61 8.65
CA VAL A 80 -20.90 37.50 9.61
C VAL A 80 -20.67 36.18 8.87
N LEU A 81 -21.48 35.88 7.85
CA LEU A 81 -21.31 34.68 7.01
C LEU A 81 -19.98 34.70 6.24
N GLY A 82 -19.56 35.86 5.74
CA GLY A 82 -18.26 36.02 5.05
C GLY A 82 -17.07 35.73 5.95
N ARG A 83 -17.07 36.21 7.20
CA ARG A 83 -16.04 35.87 8.20
C ARG A 83 -16.04 34.38 8.51
N ARG A 84 -17.21 33.79 8.79
CA ARG A 84 -17.34 32.35 9.04
C ARG A 84 -16.82 31.50 7.88
N LEU A 85 -17.08 31.90 6.63
CA LEU A 85 -16.55 31.20 5.45
C LEU A 85 -15.02 31.27 5.40
N SER A 86 -14.43 32.43 5.67
CA SER A 86 -12.97 32.61 5.74
C SER A 86 -12.34 31.72 6.83
N ASP A 87 -12.92 31.70 8.03
CA ASP A 87 -12.44 30.90 9.16
C ASP A 87 -12.51 29.38 8.85
N LEU A 88 -13.60 28.92 8.23
CA LEU A 88 -13.76 27.53 7.80
C LEU A 88 -12.78 27.17 6.69
N GLN A 89 -12.55 28.05 5.71
CA GLN A 89 -11.57 27.84 4.64
C GLN A 89 -10.14 27.76 5.18
N GLN A 90 -9.77 28.61 6.13
CA GLN A 90 -8.47 28.55 6.80
C GLN A 90 -8.31 27.23 7.55
N ARG A 91 -9.28 26.84 8.39
CA ARG A 91 -9.25 25.57 9.12
C ARG A 91 -9.17 24.36 8.18
N ALA A 92 -9.84 24.40 7.03
CA ALA A 92 -9.73 23.36 6.01
C ALA A 92 -8.33 23.29 5.37
N ALA A 93 -7.66 24.43 5.19
CA ALA A 93 -6.27 24.46 4.71
C ALA A 93 -5.31 23.90 5.78
N ASP A 94 -5.48 24.29 7.04
CA ASP A 94 -4.66 23.82 8.16
C ASP A 94 -4.79 22.30 8.36
N LEU A 95 -6.02 21.76 8.30
CA LEU A 95 -6.27 20.31 8.39
C LEU A 95 -5.71 19.54 7.19
N LYS A 96 -5.73 20.11 5.97
CA LYS A 96 -5.07 19.49 4.80
C LYS A 96 -3.56 19.43 4.98
N ALA A 97 -2.95 20.50 5.51
CA ALA A 97 -1.53 20.52 5.84
C ALA A 97 -1.18 19.52 6.95
N ALA A 98 -2.02 19.42 7.99
CA ALA A 98 -1.88 18.43 9.05
C ALA A 98 -2.00 16.98 8.53
N ASN A 99 -2.96 16.70 7.63
CA ASN A 99 -3.11 15.38 7.01
C ASN A 99 -1.87 14.98 6.20
N ALA A 100 -1.33 15.89 5.38
CA ALA A 100 -0.12 15.64 4.60
C ALA A 100 1.12 15.34 5.48
N GLU A 101 1.21 15.97 6.65
CA GLU A 101 2.25 15.68 7.63
C GLU A 101 2.03 14.35 8.36
N VAL A 102 0.77 13.99 8.69
CA VAL A 102 0.42 12.67 9.22
C VAL A 102 0.76 11.58 8.20
N GLU A 103 0.47 11.76 6.91
CA GLU A 103 0.80 10.79 5.85
C GLU A 103 2.30 10.48 5.76
N ARG A 104 3.16 11.52 5.83
CA ARG A 104 4.62 11.33 5.88
C ARG A 104 5.06 10.50 7.11
N ARG A 105 4.45 10.78 8.27
CA ARG A 105 4.71 10.04 9.52
C ARG A 105 4.21 8.61 9.44
N VAL A 106 3.04 8.36 8.82
CA VAL A 106 2.50 7.02 8.55
C VAL A 106 3.48 6.21 7.71
N ILE A 107 4.12 6.77 6.68
CA ILE A 107 5.14 6.06 5.89
C ILE A 107 6.35 5.68 6.76
N THR A 108 6.83 6.60 7.60
CA THR A 108 7.97 6.33 8.51
C THR A 108 7.63 5.25 9.54
N ALA A 109 6.46 5.37 10.20
CA ALA A 109 5.98 4.42 11.19
C ALA A 109 5.67 3.04 10.56
N ARG A 110 5.15 3.01 9.32
CA ARG A 110 4.95 1.78 8.53
C ARG A 110 6.27 1.04 8.35
N ASN A 111 7.33 1.73 7.94
CA ASN A 111 8.63 1.11 7.71
C ASN A 111 9.21 0.52 9.01
N ARG A 112 9.08 1.24 10.15
CA ARG A 112 9.45 0.71 11.48
C ARG A 112 8.63 -0.52 11.87
N ALA A 113 7.30 -0.46 11.69
CA ALA A 113 6.39 -1.57 12.00
C ALA A 113 6.70 -2.80 11.13
N SER A 114 7.00 -2.61 9.84
CA SER A 114 7.39 -3.70 8.94
C SER A 114 8.65 -4.43 9.40
N VAL A 115 9.68 -3.70 9.88
CA VAL A 115 10.90 -4.31 10.43
C VAL A 115 10.58 -5.20 11.64
N LEU A 116 9.69 -4.74 12.53
CA LEU A 116 9.26 -5.54 13.69
C LEU A 116 8.49 -6.79 13.29
N VAL A 117 7.59 -6.69 12.30
CA VAL A 117 6.86 -7.86 11.76
C VAL A 117 7.82 -8.84 11.08
N CYS A 118 8.75 -8.35 10.25
CA CYS A 118 9.76 -9.18 9.60
C CYS A 118 10.61 -9.94 10.63
N ALA A 119 11.05 -9.29 11.71
CA ALA A 119 11.80 -9.95 12.78
C ALA A 119 10.98 -11.04 13.51
N GLN A 120 9.66 -10.86 13.66
CA GLN A 120 8.78 -11.86 14.28
C GLN A 120 8.53 -13.10 13.41
N ILE A 121 8.68 -12.99 12.09
CA ILE A 121 8.44 -14.08 11.13
C ILE A 121 9.73 -14.60 10.45
N GLU A 122 10.90 -14.10 10.85
CA GLU A 122 12.18 -14.40 10.17
C GLU A 122 12.47 -15.91 10.17
N ASP A 123 12.36 -16.57 11.32
CA ASP A 123 12.63 -18.01 11.46
C ASP A 123 11.70 -18.86 10.60
N GLN A 124 10.42 -18.47 10.50
CA GLN A 124 9.42 -19.18 9.69
C GLN A 124 9.68 -18.98 8.19
N TYR A 125 10.07 -17.77 7.78
CA TYR A 125 10.48 -17.50 6.40
C TYR A 125 11.78 -18.26 6.04
N ARG A 126 12.75 -18.28 6.95
CA ARG A 126 13.99 -19.07 6.85
C ARG A 126 13.69 -20.56 6.68
N GLU A 127 12.83 -21.14 7.51
CA GLU A 127 12.40 -22.55 7.41
C GLU A 127 11.76 -22.85 6.03
N MET A 128 10.93 -21.94 5.50
CA MET A 128 10.37 -22.09 4.16
C MET A 128 11.44 -22.07 3.06
N VAL A 129 12.40 -21.13 3.11
CA VAL A 129 13.48 -21.05 2.11
C VAL A 129 14.38 -22.28 2.17
N VAL A 130 14.75 -22.75 3.37
CA VAL A 130 15.51 -24.00 3.56
C VAL A 130 14.74 -25.19 2.99
N THR A 131 13.43 -25.28 3.28
CA THR A 131 12.57 -26.34 2.73
C THR A 131 12.54 -26.31 1.20
N ILE A 132 12.48 -25.13 0.56
CA ILE A 132 12.54 -25.00 -0.90
C ILE A 132 13.91 -25.48 -1.42
N CYS A 133 15.01 -25.07 -0.79
CA CYS A 133 16.36 -25.51 -1.14
C CYS A 133 16.50 -27.04 -1.07
N ASP A 134 15.98 -27.67 -0.02
CA ASP A 134 16.00 -29.13 0.14
C ASP A 134 15.17 -29.83 -0.94
N ARG A 135 13.98 -29.32 -1.30
CA ARG A 135 13.18 -29.89 -2.39
C ARG A 135 13.86 -29.72 -3.75
N LEU A 136 14.52 -28.58 -4.00
CA LEU A 136 15.32 -28.37 -5.20
C LEU A 136 16.53 -29.30 -5.26
N ARG A 137 17.20 -29.59 -4.13
CA ARG A 137 18.33 -30.54 -4.07
C ARG A 137 17.89 -31.95 -4.49
N ASN A 138 16.82 -32.46 -3.89
CA ASN A 138 16.25 -33.77 -4.23
C ASN A 138 15.83 -33.85 -5.72
N LEU A 139 15.20 -32.79 -6.24
CA LEU A 139 14.76 -32.72 -7.62
C LEU A 139 15.92 -32.62 -8.63
N HIS A 140 17.00 -31.92 -8.25
CA HIS A 140 18.25 -31.84 -8.99
C HIS A 140 18.95 -33.21 -9.10
N GLU A 141 19.06 -33.93 -7.98
CA GLU A 141 19.61 -35.30 -7.95
C GLU A 141 18.80 -36.26 -8.83
N ALA A 142 17.46 -36.19 -8.76
CA ALA A 142 16.58 -36.95 -9.65
C ALA A 142 16.77 -36.57 -11.14
N SER A 143 16.98 -35.28 -11.44
CA SER A 143 17.23 -34.79 -12.80
C SER A 143 18.58 -35.27 -13.36
N LEU A 144 19.64 -35.27 -12.52
CA LEU A 144 20.93 -35.86 -12.87
C LEU A 144 20.84 -37.38 -13.11
N ALA A 145 20.08 -38.09 -12.26
CA ALA A 145 19.87 -39.54 -12.42
C ALA A 145 19.11 -39.86 -13.73
N TYR A 146 18.06 -39.09 -14.03
CA TYR A 146 17.32 -39.20 -15.30
C TYR A 146 18.24 -38.94 -16.50
N GLN A 147 19.01 -37.85 -16.49
CA GLN A 147 19.93 -37.51 -17.59
C GLN A 147 20.99 -38.62 -17.79
N LYS A 148 21.59 -39.13 -16.71
CA LYS A 148 22.54 -40.26 -16.78
C LYS A 148 21.91 -41.52 -17.38
N PHE A 149 20.66 -41.82 -17.04
CA PHE A 149 19.93 -42.95 -17.62
C PHE A 149 19.65 -42.75 -19.11
N THR A 150 19.22 -41.56 -19.54
CA THR A 150 18.99 -41.27 -20.95
C THR A 150 20.28 -41.23 -21.76
N ASP A 151 21.37 -40.68 -21.19
CA ASP A 151 22.70 -40.69 -21.78
C ASP A 151 23.19 -42.14 -22.00
N ALA A 152 22.96 -43.04 -21.04
CA ALA A 152 23.32 -44.45 -21.16
C ALA A 152 22.50 -45.18 -22.24
N LEU A 153 21.18 -44.94 -22.33
CA LEU A 153 20.36 -45.50 -23.41
C LEU A 153 20.83 -45.03 -24.79
N THR A 154 21.18 -43.75 -24.92
CA THR A 154 21.72 -43.20 -26.16
C THR A 154 23.13 -43.72 -26.47
N GLY A 155 23.97 -43.99 -25.46
CA GLY A 155 25.29 -44.60 -25.63
C GLY A 155 25.26 -46.06 -26.13
N GLU A 156 24.17 -46.78 -25.87
CA GLU A 156 23.90 -48.14 -26.38
C GLU A 156 23.05 -48.14 -27.67
N ASP A 157 22.93 -46.98 -28.35
CA ASP A 157 22.09 -46.76 -29.55
C ASP A 157 20.59 -47.10 -29.38
N ILE A 158 20.07 -47.10 -28.14
CA ILE A 158 18.68 -47.47 -27.84
C ILE A 158 17.73 -46.28 -28.06
N ALA A 159 16.84 -46.41 -29.05
CA ALA A 159 15.78 -45.45 -29.30
C ALA A 159 14.66 -45.52 -28.22
N TRP A 160 14.75 -44.64 -27.23
CA TRP A 160 13.85 -44.60 -26.07
C TRP A 160 12.61 -43.70 -26.20
N THR A 161 12.34 -43.18 -27.41
CA THR A 161 11.21 -42.28 -27.69
C THR A 161 9.84 -42.87 -27.32
N ARG A 162 9.70 -44.20 -27.35
CA ARG A 162 8.49 -44.92 -26.93
C ARG A 162 8.17 -44.82 -25.44
N LEU A 163 9.11 -44.39 -24.59
CA LEU A 163 8.89 -44.20 -23.16
C LEU A 163 8.12 -42.91 -22.81
N GLY A 164 7.91 -42.01 -23.79
CA GLY A 164 7.31 -40.70 -23.55
C GLY A 164 8.33 -39.73 -22.97
N VAL A 165 9.12 -39.11 -23.84
CA VAL A 165 10.22 -38.20 -23.47
C VAL A 165 9.70 -37.03 -22.62
N MET A 166 10.12 -36.97 -21.35
CA MET A 166 9.72 -35.91 -20.41
C MET A 166 10.96 -35.27 -19.76
N PHE A 167 11.53 -34.26 -20.42
CA PHE A 167 12.64 -33.48 -19.85
C PHE A 167 12.13 -32.44 -18.84
N PRO A 168 12.73 -32.31 -17.64
CA PRO A 168 12.35 -31.32 -16.62
C PRO A 168 12.87 -29.91 -16.97
N THR A 169 12.50 -29.37 -18.13
CA THR A 169 13.01 -28.13 -18.71
C THR A 169 12.83 -26.87 -17.84
N LEU A 170 11.91 -26.91 -16.86
CA LEU A 170 11.67 -25.84 -15.89
C LEU A 170 12.94 -25.41 -15.13
N LEU A 171 13.86 -26.35 -14.88
CA LEU A 171 15.07 -26.14 -14.09
C LEU A 171 16.29 -25.74 -14.95
N GLY A 172 16.25 -26.00 -16.25
CA GLY A 172 17.42 -25.96 -17.14
C GLY A 172 18.20 -27.28 -17.15
N ASP A 173 19.46 -27.23 -17.58
CA ASP A 173 20.38 -28.38 -17.53
C ASP A 173 20.88 -28.56 -16.09
N PRO A 174 20.77 -29.75 -15.47
CA PRO A 174 21.31 -30.02 -14.13
C PRO A 174 22.86 -30.02 -14.07
N ARG A 175 23.57 -29.78 -15.18
CA ARG A 175 25.02 -29.54 -15.22
C ARG A 175 25.40 -28.07 -15.40
N ASP A 176 24.42 -27.17 -15.58
CA ASP A 176 24.66 -25.74 -15.77
C ASP A 176 24.87 -25.01 -14.43
N SER A 177 26.13 -24.73 -14.10
CA SER A 177 26.51 -23.95 -12.91
C SER A 177 26.11 -22.47 -12.99
N GLN A 178 25.66 -21.97 -14.14
CA GLN A 178 25.03 -20.65 -14.28
C GLN A 178 23.51 -20.72 -14.44
N GLY A 179 22.93 -21.91 -14.36
CA GLY A 179 21.51 -22.17 -14.49
C GLY A 179 20.68 -21.60 -13.34
N ARG A 180 19.36 -21.55 -13.54
CA ARG A 180 18.39 -20.96 -12.59
C ARG A 180 18.48 -21.57 -11.19
N VAL A 181 18.68 -22.88 -11.10
CA VAL A 181 18.80 -23.60 -9.83
C VAL A 181 20.09 -23.22 -9.09
N SER A 182 21.24 -23.15 -9.78
CA SER A 182 22.48 -22.64 -9.18
C SER A 182 22.34 -21.18 -8.73
N GLY A 183 21.70 -20.32 -9.55
CA GLY A 183 21.41 -18.93 -9.20
C GLY A 183 20.64 -18.81 -7.89
N TYR A 184 19.56 -19.59 -7.74
CA TYR A 184 18.75 -19.64 -6.52
C TYR A 184 19.54 -20.13 -5.30
N PHE A 185 20.31 -21.22 -5.43
CA PHE A 185 21.16 -21.72 -4.35
C PHE A 185 22.23 -20.70 -3.93
N ARG A 186 22.88 -20.02 -4.88
CA ARG A 186 23.87 -18.97 -4.60
C ARG A 186 23.25 -17.76 -3.92
N GLU A 187 22.03 -17.36 -4.29
CA GLU A 187 21.28 -16.29 -3.61
C GLU A 187 20.88 -16.69 -2.19
N ALA A 188 20.35 -17.92 -2.00
CA ALA A 188 20.00 -18.44 -0.68
C ALA A 188 21.22 -18.55 0.26
N ALA A 189 22.39 -18.96 -0.27
CA ALA A 189 23.64 -18.99 0.48
C ALA A 189 24.17 -17.58 0.80
N LYS A 190 24.12 -16.66 -0.17
CA LYS A 190 24.51 -15.24 0.02
C LYS A 190 23.67 -14.53 1.08
N LEU A 191 22.39 -14.87 1.19
CA LEU A 191 21.47 -14.35 2.21
C LEU A 191 21.54 -15.13 3.53
N GLY A 192 22.37 -16.17 3.63
CA GLY A 192 22.58 -16.95 4.86
C GLY A 192 21.40 -17.83 5.26
N PHE A 193 20.57 -18.27 4.31
CA PHE A 193 19.54 -19.29 4.55
C PHE A 193 20.14 -20.70 4.55
N ILE A 194 21.15 -20.94 3.72
CA ILE A 194 21.93 -22.18 3.63
C ILE A 194 23.43 -21.84 3.60
N THR A 195 24.30 -22.84 3.69
CA THR A 195 25.75 -22.69 3.48
C THR A 195 26.15 -23.01 2.05
N THR A 196 27.34 -22.58 1.61
CA THR A 196 27.90 -22.96 0.30
C THR A 196 28.09 -24.47 0.13
N ASN A 197 28.25 -25.22 1.24
CA ASN A 197 28.40 -26.67 1.22
C ASN A 197 27.08 -27.38 0.88
N ASP A 198 25.94 -26.76 1.21
CA ASP A 198 24.59 -27.28 0.95
C ASP A 198 24.17 -27.19 -0.53
N ILE A 199 24.97 -26.49 -1.35
CA ILE A 199 24.85 -26.41 -2.81
C ILE A 199 25.42 -27.70 -3.42
N PRO A 200 24.68 -28.39 -4.33
CA PRO A 200 25.16 -29.57 -5.03
C PRO A 200 26.49 -29.33 -5.74
N GLU A 201 27.41 -30.29 -5.69
CA GLU A 201 28.78 -30.11 -6.21
C GLU A 201 28.81 -29.77 -7.71
N THR A 202 27.84 -30.27 -8.48
CA THR A 202 27.70 -29.98 -9.91
C THR A 202 27.19 -28.57 -10.22
N LEU A 203 26.81 -27.79 -9.21
CA LEU A 203 26.24 -26.45 -9.33
C LEU A 203 27.04 -25.34 -8.60
N ARG A 204 28.11 -25.71 -7.88
CA ARG A 204 29.03 -24.77 -7.22
C ARG A 204 29.87 -24.00 -8.24
#